data_AF-A0A917TWM6-F1
#
_entry.id   AF-A0A917TWM6-F1
#
_cell.length_a   1.000
_cell.length_b   1.000
_cell.length_c   1.000
_cell.angle_alpha   90.00
_cell.angle_beta   90.00
_cell.angle_gamma   90.00
#
_symmetry.space_group_name_H-M   'P 1'
#
loop_
_entity.id
_entity.type
_entity.pdbx_description
1 polymer ?
#
loop_
_entity_poly.entity_id
_entity_poly.type
_entity_poly.pdbx_seq_one_letter_code
_entity_poly.pdbx_strand_id
1 'polypeptide(L)' 'MDKNMKYIIFAFAGWLIFSVSMPAFEIVSDVLDDIGLWDFYFVYTFFRLLKFLIQIVALGTVFVFALPIILSAWRGLRNN' A
#
# COMPACT_ATOMS: atom_id res chain seq x y z
N MET A 1 24.34 4.13 -6.05
CA MET A 1 23.16 3.60 -5.32
C MET A 1 23.13 2.11 -5.54
N ASP A 2 23.22 1.31 -4.47
CA ASP A 2 23.26 -0.15 -4.56
C ASP A 2 22.07 -0.72 -5.33
N LYS A 3 22.29 -1.76 -6.14
CA LYS A 3 21.25 -2.34 -7.00
C LYS A 3 20.02 -2.76 -6.18
N ASN A 4 20.24 -3.28 -4.97
CA ASN A 4 19.20 -3.72 -4.04
C ASN A 4 18.52 -2.56 -3.29
N MET A 5 19.21 -1.42 -3.12
CA MET A 5 18.68 -0.25 -2.40
C MET A 5 17.40 0.29 -3.05
N LYS A 6 17.34 0.28 -4.38
CA LYS A 6 16.15 0.73 -5.13
C LYS A 6 14.92 -0.12 -4.79
N TYR A 7 15.07 -1.44 -4.80
CA TYR A 7 13.98 -2.37 -4.48
C TYR A 7 13.51 -2.22 -3.04
N ILE A 8 14.44 -2.03 -2.10
CA ILE A 8 14.10 -1.80 -0.69
C ILE A 8 13.27 -0.53 -0.53
N ILE A 9 13.68 0.58 -1.17
CA ILE A 9 12.95 1.86 -1.10
C ILE A 9 11.54 1.72 -1.68
N PHE A 10 11.38 1.07 -2.84
CA PHE A 10 10.05 0.87 -3.44
C PHE A 10 9.16 -0.06 -2.62
N ALA A 11 9.71 -1.15 -2.07
CA ALA A 11 8.96 -2.03 -1.17
C ALA A 11 8.52 -1.29 0.09
N PHE A 12 9.40 -0.45 0.66
CA PHE A 12 9.09 0.36 1.84
C PHE A 12 8.05 1.45 1.54
N ALA A 13 8.13 2.10 0.37
CA ALA A 13 7.13 3.06 -0.08
C ALA A 13 5.76 2.41 -0.27
N GLY A 14 5.70 1.22 -0.88
CA GLY A 14 4.48 0.45 -1.02
C GLY A 14 3.89 0.07 0.35
N TRP A 15 4.74 -0.34 1.29
CA TRP A 15 4.31 -0.67 2.66
C TRP A 15 3.78 0.56 3.40
N LEU A 16 4.47 1.70 3.31
CA LEU A 16 4.02 2.97 3.90
C LEU A 16 2.65 3.40 3.37
N ILE A 17 2.45 3.34 2.05
CA ILE A 17 1.16 3.66 1.43
C ILE A 17 0.08 2.73 1.96
N PHE A 18 0.35 1.42 2.06
CA PHE A 18 -0.59 0.45 2.61
C PHE A 18 -0.94 0.79 4.08
N SER A 19 0.07 0.98 4.93
CA SER A 19 -0.09 1.24 6.36
C SER A 19 -0.81 2.54 6.66
N VAL A 20 -0.57 3.60 5.88
CA VAL A 20 -1.23 4.90 6.07
C VAL A 20 -2.62 4.93 5.42
N SER A 21 -2.89 4.13 4.39
CA SER A 21 -4.19 4.11 3.71
C SER A 21 -5.35 3.70 4.61
N MET A 22 -5.13 2.80 5.58
CA MET A 22 -6.16 2.36 6.54
C MET A 22 -6.64 3.52 7.44
N PRO A 23 -5.76 4.14 8.27
CA PRO A 23 -6.17 5.23 9.15
C PRO A 23 -6.58 6.49 8.39
N ALA A 24 -5.95 6.78 7.24
CA ALA A 24 -6.36 7.91 6.42
C ALA A 24 -7.78 7.74 5.87
N PHE A 25 -8.18 6.52 5.53
CA PHE A 25 -9.54 6.25 5.10
C PHE A 25 -10.56 6.41 6.23
N GLU A 26 -10.24 5.95 7.44
CA GLU A 26 -11.10 6.12 8.63
C GLU A 26 -11.34 7.60 8.93
N ILE A 27 -10.28 8.41 8.95
CA ILE A 27 -10.40 9.86 9.15
C ILE A 27 -11.29 10.49 8.07
N VAL A 28 -11.11 10.11 6.81
CA VAL A 28 -11.90 10.66 5.70
C VAL A 28 -13.35 10.20 5.78
N SER A 29 -13.63 8.94 6.15
CA SER A 29 -15.01 8.46 6.31
C SER A 29 -15.71 9.18 7.45
N ASP A 30 -15.04 9.37 8.58
CA ASP A 30 -15.62 10.07 9.74
C ASP A 30 -15.96 11.51 9.40
N VAL A 31 -15.04 12.22 8.71
CA VAL A 31 -15.29 13.61 8.26
C VAL A 31 -16.43 13.68 7.25
N LEU A 32 -16.55 12.71 6.34
CA LEU A 32 -17.62 12.66 5.35
C LEU A 32 -18.99 12.34 5.97
N ASP A 33 -19.01 11.54 7.03
CA ASP A 33 -20.21 11.22 7.81
C ASP A 33 -20.68 12.42 8.62
N ASP A 34 -19.76 13.13 9.26
CA ASP A 34 -20.04 14.35 10.04
C ASP A 34 -20.69 15.47 9.21
N ILE A 35 -20.36 15.55 7.92
CA ILE A 35 -20.96 16.54 6.98
C ILE A 35 -22.17 15.99 6.22
N GLY A 36 -22.62 14.77 6.52
CA GLY A 36 -23.78 14.12 5.90
C GLY A 36 -23.58 13.74 4.43
N LEU A 37 -22.33 13.69 3.94
CA LEU A 37 -22.02 13.30 2.56
C LEU A 37 -21.83 11.79 2.40
N TRP A 38 -21.66 11.05 3.50
CA TRP A 38 -21.46 9.60 3.46
C TRP A 38 -22.70 8.81 3.05
N ASP A 39 -23.89 9.34 3.32
CA ASP A 39 -25.18 8.73 2.94
C ASP A 39 -25.45 8.73 1.43
N PHE A 40 -24.69 9.52 0.66
CA PHE A 40 -24.80 9.48 -0.80
C PHE A 40 -24.16 8.20 -1.32
N TYR A 41 -24.99 7.31 -1.88
CA TYR A 41 -24.58 6.03 -2.45
C TYR A 41 -23.36 6.13 -3.40
N PHE A 42 -23.30 7.22 -4.18
CA PHE A 42 -22.18 7.51 -5.07
C PHE A 42 -20.87 7.76 -4.30
N VAL A 43 -20.90 8.59 -3.24
CA VAL A 43 -19.74 8.94 -2.42
C VAL A 43 -19.24 7.69 -1.68
N TYR A 44 -20.13 6.97 -1.01
CA TYR A 44 -19.80 5.72 -0.32
C TYR A 44 -19.13 4.71 -1.26
N THR A 45 -19.72 4.47 -2.43
CA THR A 45 -19.21 3.49 -3.40
C THR A 45 -17.88 3.91 -3.99
N PHE A 46 -17.74 5.19 -4.33
CA PHE A 46 -16.50 5.74 -4.89
C PHE A 46 -15.33 5.63 -3.91
N PHE A 47 -15.52 6.06 -2.66
CA PHE A 47 -14.48 5.99 -1.64
C PHE A 47 -14.11 4.54 -1.30
N ARG A 48 -15.09 3.64 -1.21
CA ARG A 48 -14.82 2.21 -0.99
C ARG A 48 -14.00 1.60 -2.14
N LEU A 49 -14.31 1.94 -3.39
CA LEU A 49 -13.54 1.48 -4.55
C LEU A 49 -12.14 2.07 -4.57
N LEU A 50 -12.00 3.35 -4.25
CA LEU A 50 -10.70 4.03 -4.14
C LEU A 50 -9.80 3.38 -3.07
N LYS A 51 -10.34 3.10 -1.88
CA LYS A 51 -9.63 2.35 -0.82
C LYS A 51 -9.10 1.03 -1.33
N PHE A 52 -9.96 0.26 -2.01
CA PHE A 52 -9.60 -1.05 -2.53
C PHE A 52 -8.49 -0.97 -3.58
N LEU A 53 -8.57 -0.02 -4.52
CA LEU A 53 -7.53 0.19 -5.53
C LEU A 53 -6.19 0.57 -4.90
N ILE A 54 -6.17 1.48 -3.93
CA ILE A 54 -4.94 1.90 -3.24
C ILE A 54 -4.30 0.70 -2.51
N GLN A 55 -5.10 -0.12 -1.82
CA GLN A 55 -4.59 -1.29 -1.12
C GLN A 55 -4.01 -2.34 -2.08
N ILE A 56 -4.66 -2.59 -3.22
CA ILE A 56 -4.13 -3.51 -4.23
C ILE A 56 -2.82 -3.00 -4.81
N VAL A 57 -2.74 -1.72 -5.19
CA VAL A 57 -1.53 -1.14 -5.75
C VAL A 57 -0.39 -1.16 -4.74
N ALA A 58 -0.68 -0.85 -3.47
CA ALA A 58 0.30 -0.86 -2.40
C ALA A 58 0.83 -2.28 -2.12
N LEU A 59 -0.05 -3.28 -2.00
CA LEU A 59 0.33 -4.69 -1.85
C LEU A 59 1.12 -5.21 -3.06
N GLY A 60 0.67 -4.88 -4.27
CA GLY A 60 1.35 -5.24 -5.51
C GLY A 60 2.77 -4.66 -5.58
N THR A 61 2.93 -3.40 -5.16
CA THR A 61 4.24 -2.75 -5.07
C THR A 61 5.14 -3.46 -4.06
N VAL A 62 4.66 -3.75 -2.85
CA VAL A 62 5.45 -4.50 -1.87
C VAL A 62 5.88 -5.85 -2.45
N PHE A 63 4.97 -6.59 -3.09
CA PHE A 63 5.25 -7.93 -3.60
C PHE A 63 6.28 -7.93 -4.74
N VAL A 64 6.08 -7.06 -5.75
CA VAL A 64 6.97 -6.97 -6.92
C VAL A 64 8.39 -6.58 -6.52
N PHE A 65 8.53 -5.68 -5.54
CA PHE A 65 9.84 -5.19 -5.11
C PHE A 65 10.47 -6.02 -3.98
N ALA A 66 9.70 -6.79 -3.21
CA ALA A 66 10.23 -7.70 -2.19
C ALA A 66 10.82 -9.00 -2.78
N LEU A 67 10.23 -9.53 -3.86
CA LEU A 67 10.69 -10.78 -4.49
C LEU A 67 12.18 -10.77 -4.87
N PRO A 68 12.72 -9.73 -5.54
CA PRO A 68 14.15 -9.66 -5.87
C PRO A 68 15.05 -9.65 -4.62
N ILE A 69 14.60 -9.03 -3.52
CA ILE A 69 15.33 -8.96 -2.26
C ILE A 69 15.41 -10.35 -1.62
N ILE A 70 14.28 -11.05 -1.54
CA ILE A 70 14.20 -12.40 -0.97
C ILE A 70 15.06 -13.37 -1.78
N LEU A 71 14.98 -13.33 -3.12
CA LEU A 71 15.81 -14.15 -3.98
C LEU A 71 17.30 -13.84 -3.83
N SER A 72 17.68 -12.57 -3.69
CA SER A 72 19.06 -12.16 -3.44
C SER A 72 19.57 -12.67 -2.09
N ALA A 73 18.76 -12.55 -1.03
CA ALA A 73 19.10 -13.00 0.31
C ALA A 73 19.23 -14.54 0.37
N TRP A 74 18.31 -15.27 -0.28
CA TRP A 74 18.34 -16.73 -0.34
C TRP A 74 19.58 -17.26 -1.06
N ARG A 75 20.00 -16.60 -2.16
CA ARG A 75 21.27 -16.93 -2.84
C ARG A 75 22.49 -16.68 -1.95
N GLY A 76 22.48 -15.60 -1.15
CA GLY A 76 23.54 -15.32 -0.19
C GLY A 76 23.66 -16.38 0.91
N LEU A 77 22.52 -16.87 1.42
CA LEU A 77 22.49 -17.93 2.43
C LEU A 77 22.91 -19.30 1.89
N ARG A 78 22.62 -19.61 0.62
CA ARG A 78 23.00 -20.87 -0.01
C ARG A 78 24.51 -20.97 -0.32
N ASN A 79 25.16 -19.83 -0.53
CA ASN A 79 26.57 -19.75 -0.92
C ASN A 79 27.53 -19.56 0.27
N ASN A 80 27.02 -19.50 1.49
CA ASN A 80 27.78 -19.60 2.75
C ASN A 80 27.57 -21.00 3.35
#